data_AF-A0A453IJU1-F1
#
_entry.id   AF-A0A453IJU1-F1
#
_cell.length_a   1.000
_cell.length_b   1.000
_cell.length_c   1.000
_cell.angle_alpha   90.00
_cell.angle_beta   90.00
_cell.angle_gamma   90.00
#
_symmetry.space_group_name_H-M   'P 1'
#
loop_
_entity.id
_entity.type
_entity.pdbx_description
1 polymer ?
#
loop_
_entity_poly.entity_id
_entity_poly.type
_entity_poly.pdbx_seq_one_letter_code
_entity_poly.pdbx_strand_id
1 'polypeptide(L)'
;MSGSWEDAFPMVSVRKLVREISDHNPLLLSSGEEGREAPKPREFRFDLSWLEDDSFIPTVGRIWARKVASTDPIDILNIKLKRFKTYFKGWGSDKY
;
A
#
# COMPACT_ATOMS: atom_id res chain seq x y z
N MET A 1 -4.21 -36.11 -2.47
CA MET A 1 -2.91 -35.42 -2.45
C MET A 1 -1.84 -36.49 -2.60
N SER A 2 -0.84 -36.31 -3.47
CA SER A 2 0.24 -37.32 -3.57
C SER A 2 1.27 -37.01 -2.49
N GLY A 3 1.60 -38.00 -1.65
CA GLY A 3 2.55 -37.83 -0.54
C GLY A 3 3.91 -37.28 -1.01
N SER A 4 4.31 -37.60 -2.24
CA SER A 4 5.55 -37.09 -2.86
C SER A 4 5.66 -35.56 -2.89
N TRP A 5 4.54 -34.84 -2.95
CA TRP A 5 4.55 -33.38 -2.96
C TRP A 5 4.68 -32.81 -1.55
N GLU A 6 3.99 -33.41 -0.57
CA GLU A 6 4.09 -33.01 0.84
C GLU A 6 5.49 -33.25 1.38
N ASP A 7 6.14 -34.34 0.96
CA ASP A 7 7.54 -34.66 1.29
C ASP A 7 8.52 -33.64 0.66
N ALA A 8 8.25 -33.17 -0.55
CA ALA A 8 9.09 -32.20 -1.24
C ALA A 8 8.96 -30.78 -0.67
N PHE A 9 7.80 -30.45 -0.10
CA PHE A 9 7.46 -29.10 0.39
C PHE A 9 6.87 -29.12 1.82
N PRO A 10 7.62 -29.62 2.82
CA PRO A 10 7.09 -29.86 4.17
C PRO A 10 6.70 -28.59 4.93
N MET A 11 7.17 -27.42 4.48
CA MET A 11 6.86 -26.12 5.06
C MET A 11 5.64 -25.44 4.40
N VAL A 12 5.11 -26.01 3.33
CA VAL A 12 3.95 -25.45 2.64
C VAL A 12 2.69 -25.79 3.43
N SER A 13 1.87 -24.78 3.70
CA SER A 13 0.58 -24.93 4.36
C SER A 13 -0.53 -24.31 3.52
N VAL A 14 -1.74 -24.88 3.60
CA VAL A 14 -2.95 -24.35 2.97
C VAL A 14 -3.97 -24.07 4.05
N ARG A 15 -4.47 -22.83 4.12
CA ARG A 15 -5.58 -22.44 5.00
C ARG A 15 -6.73 -21.86 4.21
N LYS A 16 -7.95 -22.22 4.62
CA LYS A 16 -9.19 -21.68 4.06
C LYS A 16 -9.48 -20.32 4.70
N LEU A 17 -9.68 -19.28 3.90
CA LEU A 17 -10.09 -17.96 4.40
C LEU A 17 -11.61 -17.86 4.53
N VAL A 18 -12.06 -16.91 5.35
CA VAL A 18 -13.48 -16.64 5.56
C VAL A 18 -14.10 -16.12 4.26
N ARG A 19 -15.31 -16.59 3.99
CA ARG A 19 -16.11 -16.19 2.83
C ARG A 19 -16.83 -14.89 3.16
N GLU A 20 -16.40 -13.77 2.59
CA GLU A 20 -17.06 -12.47 2.85
C GLU A 20 -18.14 -12.16 1.82
N ILE A 21 -17.83 -12.16 0.51
CA ILE A 21 -18.72 -11.60 -0.52
C ILE A 21 -18.87 -12.49 -1.77
N SER A 22 -17.98 -13.47 -1.96
CA SER A 22 -18.00 -14.38 -3.12
C SER A 22 -18.60 -15.74 -2.74
N ASP A 23 -19.16 -16.43 -3.73
CA ASP A 23 -19.57 -17.82 -3.58
C ASP A 23 -18.39 -18.82 -3.52
N HIS A 24 -17.16 -18.35 -3.73
CA HIS A 24 -15.95 -19.15 -3.57
C HIS A 24 -15.26 -18.90 -2.21
N ASN A 25 -14.58 -19.93 -1.68
CA ASN A 25 -13.73 -19.79 -0.50
C ASN A 25 -12.29 -19.60 -0.95
N PRO A 26 -11.64 -18.46 -0.66
CA PRO A 26 -10.24 -18.29 -0.99
C PRO A 26 -9.37 -19.29 -0.21
N LEU A 27 -8.43 -19.93 -0.89
CA LEU A 27 -7.40 -20.76 -0.28
C LEU A 27 -6.10 -19.98 -0.25
N LEU A 28 -5.52 -19.84 0.93
CA LEU A 28 -4.22 -19.20 1.12
C LEU A 28 -3.15 -20.28 1.26
N LEU A 29 -2.30 -20.37 0.24
CA LEU A 29 -1.10 -21.20 0.20
C LEU A 29 0.08 -20.39 0.75
N SER A 30 0.72 -20.87 1.81
CA SER A 30 1.91 -20.26 2.39
C SER A 30 3.09 -21.21 2.24
N SER A 31 4.22 -20.74 1.72
CA SER A 31 5.47 -21.50 1.57
C SER A 31 6.36 -21.48 2.82
N GLY A 32 5.88 -20.94 3.95
CA GLY A 32 6.66 -20.81 5.18
C GLY A 32 7.66 -19.65 5.17
N GLU A 33 7.62 -18.77 4.16
CA GLU A 33 8.44 -17.55 4.09
C GLU A 33 7.71 -16.30 4.61
N GLU A 34 6.43 -16.42 5.00
CA GLU A 34 5.66 -15.34 5.61
C GLU A 34 6.39 -14.81 6.87
N GLY A 35 6.92 -13.59 6.80
CA GLY A 35 7.61 -12.92 7.91
C GLY A 35 9.15 -12.99 7.90
N ARG A 36 9.78 -13.63 6.90
CA ARG A 36 11.25 -13.61 6.75
C ARG A 36 11.79 -12.32 6.14
N GLU A 37 10.97 -11.58 5.39
CA GLU A 37 11.35 -10.27 4.90
C GLU A 37 11.06 -9.22 5.98
N ALA A 38 12.05 -8.40 6.32
CA ALA A 38 11.80 -7.16 7.06
C ALA A 38 10.66 -6.40 6.39
N PRO A 39 9.74 -5.76 7.14
CA PRO A 39 8.65 -5.00 6.55
C PRO A 39 9.22 -4.01 5.54
N LYS A 40 9.03 -4.28 4.25
CA LYS A 40 9.47 -3.37 3.20
C LYS A 40 8.79 -2.03 3.50
N PRO A 41 9.53 -0.92 3.57
CA PRO A 41 8.91 0.37 3.83
C PRO A 41 7.84 0.56 2.77
N ARG A 42 6.57 0.65 3.20
CA ARG A 42 5.44 0.81 2.29
C ARG A 42 5.72 2.02 1.43
N GLU A 43 5.85 1.79 0.13
CA GLU A 43 5.96 2.85 -0.85
C GLU A 43 4.73 3.73 -0.74
N PHE A 44 4.91 5.02 -1.01
CA PHE A 44 3.78 5.91 -1.12
C PHE A 44 3.00 5.51 -2.37
N ARG A 45 1.72 5.20 -2.20
CA ARG A 45 0.80 4.88 -3.28
C ARG A 45 -0.33 5.88 -3.25
N PHE A 46 -0.70 6.34 -4.43
CA PHE A 46 -1.91 7.12 -4.64
C PHE A 46 -3.08 6.17 -4.84
N ASP A 47 -4.22 6.48 -4.24
CA ASP A 47 -5.46 5.73 -4.39
C ASP A 47 -6.48 6.59 -5.15
N LEU A 48 -7.19 5.99 -6.10
CA LEU A 48 -8.19 6.71 -6.90
C LEU A 48 -9.38 7.17 -6.05
N SER A 49 -9.72 6.45 -4.98
CA SER A 49 -10.77 6.84 -4.02
C SER A 49 -10.50 8.21 -3.38
N TRP A 50 -9.26 8.68 -3.35
CA TRP A 50 -8.94 10.00 -2.83
C TRP A 50 -9.55 11.12 -3.68
N LEU A 51 -9.77 10.88 -4.99
CA LEU A 51 -10.42 11.84 -5.87
C LEU A 51 -11.92 12.00 -5.59
N GLU A 52 -12.52 11.02 -4.92
CA GLU A 52 -13.93 11.05 -4.51
C GLU A 52 -14.13 11.89 -3.24
N ASP A 53 -13.05 12.24 -2.53
CA ASP A 53 -13.10 13.13 -1.39
C ASP A 53 -13.01 14.60 -1.87
N ASP A 54 -14.11 15.35 -1.69
CA ASP A 54 -14.20 16.76 -2.08
C ASP A 54 -13.08 17.64 -1.48
N SER A 55 -12.50 17.24 -0.35
CA SER A 55 -11.41 17.96 0.32
C SER A 55 -10.03 17.67 -0.27
N PHE A 56 -9.88 16.60 -1.06
CA PHE A 56 -8.60 16.16 -1.58
C PHE A 56 -7.97 17.20 -2.51
N ILE A 57 -8.63 17.52 -3.62
CA ILE A 57 -8.11 18.46 -4.63
C ILE A 57 -7.79 19.85 -4.04
N PRO A 58 -8.67 20.48 -3.22
CA PRO A 58 -8.34 21.72 -2.54
C PRO A 58 -7.10 21.61 -1.64
N THR A 59 -6.95 20.48 -0.94
CA THR A 59 -5.81 20.23 -0.05
C THR A 59 -4.51 20.08 -0.83
N VAL A 60 -4.53 19.37 -1.97
CA VAL A 60 -3.38 19.29 -2.89
C VAL A 60 -2.96 20.69 -3.33
N GLY A 61 -3.90 21.51 -3.81
CA GLY A 61 -3.62 22.87 -4.26
C GLY A 61 -2.97 23.73 -3.18
N ARG A 62 -3.52 23.69 -1.95
CA ARG A 62 -2.96 24.39 -0.80
C ARG A 62 -1.53 23.97 -0.47
N ILE A 63 -1.24 22.66 -0.48
CA ILE A 63 0.10 22.14 -0.19
C ILE A 63 1.08 22.51 -1.31
N TRP A 64 0.64 22.40 -2.57
CA TRP A 64 1.46 22.68 -3.74
C TRP A 64 1.84 24.15 -3.85
N ALA A 65 0.96 25.07 -3.43
CA ALA A 65 1.19 26.51 -3.46
C ALA A 65 2.16 27.01 -2.37
N ARG A 66 2.51 26.18 -1.38
CA ARG A 66 3.44 26.59 -0.31
C ARG A 66 4.81 26.95 -0.90
N LYS A 67 5.31 28.14 -0.54
CA LYS A 67 6.63 28.62 -0.95
C LYS A 67 7.72 27.59 -0.63
N VAL A 68 8.71 27.51 -1.52
CA VAL A 68 9.90 26.67 -1.36
C VAL A 68 11.10 27.60 -1.35
N ALA A 69 11.98 27.45 -0.36
CA ALA A 69 13.21 28.23 -0.25
C ALA A 69 14.33 27.53 -1.06
N SER A 70 14.13 27.45 -2.38
CA SER A 70 15.14 27.02 -3.33
C SER A 70 14.88 27.71 -4.67
N THR A 71 15.95 27.94 -5.44
CA THR A 71 15.89 28.44 -6.81
C THR A 71 16.11 27.32 -7.83
N ASP A 72 16.57 26.14 -7.39
CA ASP A 72 16.79 24.99 -8.26
C ASP A 72 15.43 24.31 -8.57
N PRO A 73 15.05 24.12 -9.85
CA PRO A 73 13.77 23.52 -10.21
C PRO A 73 13.58 22.08 -9.71
N ILE A 74 14.65 21.29 -9.66
CA ILE A 74 14.62 19.90 -9.21
C ILE A 74 14.42 19.85 -7.70
N ASP A 75 15.11 20.71 -6.94
CA ASP A 75 14.89 20.86 -5.50
C ASP A 75 13.45 21.29 -5.19
N ILE A 76 12.94 22.27 -5.94
CA ILE A 76 11.56 22.75 -5.78
C ILE A 76 10.57 21.59 -5.97
N LEU A 77 10.74 20.80 -7.03
CA LEU A 77 9.90 19.65 -7.32
C LEU A 77 10.01 18.59 -6.21
N ASN A 78 11.24 18.21 -5.83
CA ASN A 78 11.49 17.22 -4.79
C ASN A 78 10.88 17.62 -3.43
N ILE A 79 11.00 18.90 -3.06
CA ILE A 79 10.40 19.42 -1.82
C ILE A 79 8.88 19.35 -1.89
N LYS A 80 8.27 19.72 -3.01
CA LYS A 80 6.81 19.62 -3.20
C LYS A 80 6.32 18.18 -3.12
N LEU A 81 6.97 17.26 -3.84
CA LEU A 81 6.64 15.84 -3.81
C LEU A 81 6.82 15.23 -2.41
N LYS A 82 7.89 15.61 -1.68
CA LYS A 82 8.10 15.16 -0.31
C LYS A 82 6.99 15.66 0.63
N ARG A 83 6.59 16.94 0.52
CA ARG A 83 5.47 17.49 1.30
C ARG A 83 4.16 16.73 1.03
N PHE A 84 3.88 16.47 -0.24
CA PHE A 84 2.72 15.70 -0.65
C PHE A 84 2.75 14.28 -0.05
N LYS A 85 3.83 13.53 -0.29
CA LYS A 85 4.04 12.18 0.25
C LYS A 85 3.89 12.13 1.76
N THR A 86 4.48 13.07 2.49
CA THR A 86 4.41 13.10 3.96
C THR A 86 3.00 13.40 4.46
N TYR A 87 2.30 14.34 3.83
CA TYR A 87 0.96 14.76 4.25
C TYR A 87 -0.09 13.69 3.98
N PHE A 88 -0.05 13.09 2.79
CA PHE A 88 -1.03 12.08 2.36
C PHE A 88 -0.67 10.65 2.79
N LYS A 89 0.39 10.47 3.59
CA LYS A 89 0.72 9.16 4.14
C LYS A 89 -0.39 8.74 5.11
N GLY A 90 -1.15 7.71 4.74
CA GLY A 90 -2.30 7.23 5.53
C GLY A 90 -3.61 7.98 5.26
N TRP A 91 -3.66 8.82 4.22
CA TRP A 91 -4.92 9.43 3.80
C TRP A 91 -5.92 8.36 3.37
N GLY A 92 -7.16 8.46 3.87
CA GLY A 92 -8.23 7.51 3.60
C GLY A 92 -8.14 6.20 4.38
N SER A 93 -7.08 5.98 5.17
CA SER A 93 -6.99 4.79 6.04
C SER A 93 -7.89 4.85 7.28
N ASP A 94 -8.44 6.03 7.58
CA ASP A 94 -9.42 6.29 8.62
C ASP A 94 -10.88 6.06 8.16
N LYS A 95 -11.10 5.87 6.86
CA LYS A 95 -12.44 5.66 6.27
C LYS A 95 -12.82 4.18 6.12
N TYR A 96 -11.99 3.26 6.60
CA TYR A 96 -12.20 1.81 6.55
C TYR A 96 -11.84 1.14 7.88
#